data_AF-A0A0W0G0T0-F1
#
_entry.id   AF-A0A0W0G0T0-F1
#
_cell.length_a   1.000
_cell.length_b   1.000
_cell.length_c   1.000
_cell.angle_alpha   90.00
_cell.angle_beta   90.00
_cell.angle_gamma   90.00
#
_symmetry.space_group_name_H-M   'P 1'
#
loop_
_entity.id
_entity.type
_entity.pdbx_description
1 polymer ?
#
loop_
_entity_poly.entity_id
_entity_poly.type
_entity_poly.pdbx_seq_one_letter_code
_entity_poly.pdbx_strand_id
1 'polypeptide(L)'
;MGPHNIYKDQRIKVVEPFSTNVQANSVEPLEHLQQIYDFRMPGLESEELFDPSIRAAYQKAVEALYVAYPFSQTGYETNCAVLWPALFGTKFRDLLTERRQRALVVLYYYLGMLKSIGERIWWASEAGRCQDYVYGLLDAGWKGWVLQYDGVTKSSVTNSMRLIY
;
A
#
# COMPACT_ATOMS: atom_id res chain seq x y z
N MET A 1 15.96 -55.54 3.57
CA MET A 1 17.22 -54.75 3.55
C MET A 1 17.50 -54.40 2.08
N GLY A 2 17.57 -53.11 1.75
CA GLY A 2 17.56 -52.58 0.38
C GLY A 2 18.89 -52.71 -0.39
N PRO A 3 18.93 -52.13 -1.61
CA PRO A 3 19.51 -50.78 -1.68
C PRO A 3 18.61 -49.78 -2.44
N HIS A 4 18.46 -48.59 -1.83
CA HIS A 4 17.90 -47.40 -2.44
C HIS A 4 18.91 -46.81 -3.43
N ASN A 5 18.57 -46.78 -4.71
CA ASN A 5 19.30 -46.02 -5.71
C ASN A 5 18.78 -44.57 -5.69
N ILE A 6 19.66 -43.65 -5.31
CA ILE A 6 19.39 -42.23 -5.17
C ILE A 6 19.29 -41.62 -6.56
N TYR A 7 18.06 -41.38 -7.04
CA TYR A 7 17.84 -40.56 -8.21
C TYR A 7 18.15 -39.10 -7.85
N LYS A 8 19.26 -38.59 -8.41
CA LYS A 8 19.62 -37.17 -8.35
C LYS A 8 18.63 -36.38 -9.21
N ASP A 9 17.69 -35.71 -8.55
CA ASP A 9 16.82 -34.74 -9.20
C ASP A 9 17.61 -33.44 -9.45
N GLN A 10 18.28 -33.38 -10.61
CA GLN A 10 18.87 -32.16 -11.15
C GLN A 10 17.83 -31.42 -11.98
N ARG A 11 16.89 -30.73 -11.32
CA ARG A 11 16.10 -29.67 -11.97
C ARG A 11 15.43 -28.69 -11.00
N ILE A 12 16.05 -28.39 -9.87
CA ILE A 12 15.69 -27.18 -9.12
C ILE A 12 16.43 -26.01 -9.78
N LYS A 13 15.81 -25.39 -10.79
CA LYS A 13 16.15 -24.00 -11.13
C LYS A 13 15.75 -23.17 -9.92
N VAL A 14 16.74 -22.66 -9.20
CA VAL A 14 16.55 -21.60 -8.21
C VAL A 14 15.98 -20.41 -8.98
N VAL A 15 14.65 -20.27 -8.97
CA VAL A 15 13.99 -19.05 -9.35
C VAL A 15 14.29 -18.08 -8.21
N GLU A 16 15.09 -17.05 -8.48
CA GLU A 16 15.32 -15.99 -7.51
C GLU A 16 13.97 -15.33 -7.17
N PRO A 17 13.53 -15.32 -5.90
CA PRO A 17 12.17 -14.90 -5.54
C PRO A 17 11.87 -13.40 -5.75
N PHE A 18 12.85 -12.62 -6.22
CA PHE A 18 12.82 -11.16 -6.14
C PHE A 18 13.17 -10.43 -7.44
N SER A 19 13.38 -11.14 -8.56
CA SER A 19 13.48 -10.48 -9.87
C SER A 19 12.09 -10.12 -10.40
N THR A 20 11.42 -9.17 -9.73
CA THR A 20 10.20 -8.55 -10.26
C THR A 20 10.60 -7.29 -11.00
N ASN A 21 10.41 -7.31 -12.31
CA ASN A 21 10.42 -6.11 -13.14
C ASN A 21 9.16 -5.31 -12.73
N VAL A 22 9.27 -4.53 -11.66
CA VAL A 22 8.21 -3.62 -11.20
C VAL A 22 8.05 -2.57 -12.28
N GLN A 23 7.01 -2.70 -13.09
CA GLN A 23 6.70 -1.74 -14.13
C GLN A 23 6.44 -0.38 -13.46
N ALA A 24 7.20 0.64 -13.86
CA ALA A 24 7.17 1.97 -13.24
C ALA A 24 5.75 2.58 -13.13
N ASN A 25 4.87 2.24 -14.08
CA ASN A 25 3.49 2.72 -14.14
C ASN A 25 2.56 2.10 -13.08
N SER A 26 3.03 1.10 -12.32
CA SER A 26 2.20 0.43 -11.30
C SER A 26 1.98 1.27 -10.05
N VAL A 27 2.82 2.27 -9.76
CA VAL A 27 2.76 3.05 -8.51
C VAL A 27 2.21 4.48 -8.72
N GLU A 28 1.98 4.89 -9.98
CA GLU A 28 1.35 6.18 -10.33
C GLU A 28 0.12 6.55 -9.48
N PRO A 29 -0.79 5.61 -9.14
CA PRO A 29 -1.96 5.92 -8.31
C PRO A 29 -1.66 6.34 -6.87
N LEU A 30 -0.42 6.17 -6.41
CA LEU A 30 0.00 6.42 -5.03
C LEU A 30 1.03 7.56 -4.90
N GLU A 31 1.51 8.15 -6.00
CA GLU A 31 2.57 9.16 -5.98
C GLU A 31 2.26 10.37 -5.08
N HIS A 32 0.99 10.75 -4.98
CA HIS A 32 0.53 11.84 -4.12
C HIS A 32 0.77 11.57 -2.63
N LEU A 33 0.95 10.31 -2.21
CA LEU A 33 1.31 9.97 -0.83
C LEU A 33 2.68 10.50 -0.40
N GLN A 34 3.56 10.86 -1.34
CA GLN A 34 4.81 11.55 -0.99
C GLN A 34 4.56 12.86 -0.23
N GLN A 35 3.43 13.51 -0.49
CA GLN A 35 3.05 14.75 0.19
C GLN A 35 2.80 14.55 1.68
N ILE A 36 2.53 13.33 2.15
CA ILE A 36 2.25 13.03 3.56
C ILE A 36 3.43 13.38 4.47
N TYR A 37 4.66 13.21 3.97
CA TYR A 37 5.90 13.51 4.70
C TYR A 37 6.66 14.72 4.14
N ASP A 38 6.01 15.50 3.27
CA ASP A 38 6.53 16.78 2.79
C ASP A 38 5.91 17.94 3.60
N PHE A 39 6.71 18.96 3.88
CA PHE A 39 6.27 20.15 4.63
C PHE A 39 5.32 21.02 3.80
N ARG A 40 5.33 20.87 2.46
CA ARG A 40 4.69 21.81 1.55
C ARG A 40 3.16 21.69 1.44
N MET A 41 2.49 20.87 2.25
CA MET A 41 1.02 20.75 2.19
C MET A 41 0.33 21.98 2.77
N PRO A 42 -0.29 22.85 1.94
CA PRO A 42 -0.92 24.07 2.42
C PRO A 42 -2.18 23.72 3.23
N GLY A 43 -2.27 24.21 4.47
CA GLY A 43 -3.44 24.02 5.34
C GLY A 43 -3.44 22.74 6.19
N LEU A 44 -2.41 21.90 6.08
CA LEU A 44 -2.18 20.70 6.91
C LEU A 44 -0.78 20.70 7.56
N GLU A 45 -0.16 21.88 7.65
CA GLU A 45 1.06 22.15 8.41
C GLU A 45 0.88 21.57 9.82
N SER A 46 1.75 20.64 10.21
CA SER A 46 1.63 20.05 11.53
C SER A 46 3.02 19.86 12.12
N GLU A 47 3.16 20.40 13.32
CA GLU A 47 4.41 20.45 14.09
C GLU A 47 5.04 19.07 14.28
N GLU A 48 4.22 18.02 14.17
CA GLU A 48 4.63 16.62 14.16
C GLU A 48 5.77 16.32 13.17
N LEU A 49 5.78 16.94 11.98
CA LEU A 49 6.83 16.72 10.99
C LEU A 49 8.16 17.41 11.33
N PHE A 50 8.20 18.32 12.31
CA PHE A 50 9.46 18.88 12.81
C PHE A 50 10.30 17.83 13.53
N ASP A 51 9.70 16.75 14.03
CA ASP A 51 10.44 15.58 14.51
C ASP A 51 10.93 14.75 13.30
N PRO A 52 12.25 14.71 13.03
CA PRO A 52 12.78 13.97 11.89
C PRO A 52 12.50 12.46 11.99
N SER A 53 12.32 11.91 13.20
CA SER A 53 12.00 10.50 13.40
C SER A 53 10.57 10.17 12.98
N ILE A 54 9.62 11.09 13.20
CA ILE A 54 8.23 10.93 12.77
C ILE A 54 8.14 11.07 11.25
N ARG A 55 8.81 12.07 10.68
CA ARG A 55 8.89 12.24 9.23
C ARG A 55 9.46 10.99 8.54
N ALA A 56 10.56 10.45 9.05
CA ALA A 56 11.17 9.23 8.53
C ALA A 56 10.23 8.01 8.64
N ALA A 57 9.42 7.93 9.70
CA ALA A 57 8.43 6.87 9.86
C ALA A 57 7.33 6.96 8.78
N TYR A 58 6.83 8.16 8.48
CA TYR A 58 5.87 8.36 7.38
C TYR A 58 6.47 8.02 6.02
N GLN A 59 7.68 8.52 5.74
CA GLN A 59 8.39 8.20 4.49
C GLN A 59 8.53 6.69 4.32
N LYS A 60 9.02 5.99 5.36
CA LYS A 60 9.18 4.53 5.33
C LYS A 60 7.86 3.80 5.10
N ALA A 61 6.76 4.25 5.70
CA ALA A 61 5.45 3.65 5.54
C ALA A 61 4.89 3.82 4.12
N VAL A 62 5.11 4.99 3.50
CA VAL A 62 4.72 5.26 2.12
C VAL A 62 5.57 4.45 1.14
N GLU A 63 6.89 4.44 1.31
CA GLU A 63 7.80 3.63 0.48
C GLU A 63 7.49 2.13 0.60
N ALA A 64 7.20 1.63 1.81
CA ALA A 64 6.74 0.26 1.99
C ALA A 64 5.46 -0.04 1.21
N LEU A 65 4.55 0.93 1.08
CA LEU A 65 3.31 0.75 0.33
C LEU A 65 3.59 0.68 -1.17
N TYR A 66 4.53 1.49 -1.66
CA TYR A 66 5.01 1.42 -3.05
C TYR A 66 5.64 0.07 -3.38
N VAL A 67 6.37 -0.52 -2.43
CA VAL A 67 6.91 -1.87 -2.60
C VAL A 67 5.80 -2.93 -2.59
N ALA A 68 4.80 -2.80 -1.70
CA ALA A 68 3.72 -3.78 -1.59
C ALA A 68 2.70 -3.73 -2.74
N TYR A 69 2.44 -2.55 -3.30
CA TYR A 69 1.35 -2.33 -4.26
C TYR A 69 1.42 -3.17 -5.54
N PRO A 70 2.59 -3.34 -6.22
CA PRO A 70 2.69 -4.19 -7.40
C PRO A 70 2.30 -5.66 -7.15
N PHE A 71 2.49 -6.16 -5.92
CA PHE A 71 2.10 -7.54 -5.56
C PHE A 71 0.58 -7.72 -5.50
N SER A 72 -0.19 -6.65 -5.28
CA SER A 72 -1.67 -6.67 -5.35
C SER A 72 -2.21 -6.85 -6.78
N GLN A 73 -1.36 -6.64 -7.79
CA GLN A 73 -1.73 -6.69 -9.21
C GLN A 73 -1.21 -7.95 -9.94
N THR A 74 -0.32 -8.73 -9.32
CA THR A 74 0.46 -9.78 -10.00
C THR A 74 0.12 -11.21 -9.55
N GLY A 75 -0.97 -11.43 -8.81
CA GLY A 75 -1.33 -12.77 -8.32
C GLY A 75 -0.58 -13.20 -7.04
N TYR A 76 0.08 -12.26 -6.35
CA TYR A 76 0.76 -12.44 -5.07
C TYR A 76 0.07 -11.64 -3.97
N GLU A 77 -1.26 -11.68 -3.94
CA GLU A 77 -2.09 -10.81 -3.10
C GLU A 77 -1.87 -11.04 -1.61
N THR A 78 -1.55 -12.27 -1.20
CA THR A 78 -1.20 -12.56 0.20
C THR A 78 0.13 -11.89 0.59
N ASN A 79 1.06 -11.75 -0.35
CA ASN A 79 2.34 -11.11 -0.08
C ASN A 79 2.16 -9.62 0.18
N CYS A 80 1.37 -8.88 -0.63
CA CYS A 80 1.20 -7.44 -0.39
C CYS A 80 0.55 -7.13 0.97
N ALA A 81 -0.36 -7.99 1.42
CA ALA A 81 -1.06 -7.85 2.70
C ALA A 81 -0.15 -8.05 3.92
N VAL A 82 0.89 -8.88 3.78
CA VAL A 82 1.85 -9.12 4.85
C VAL A 82 3.03 -8.16 4.76
N LEU A 83 3.43 -7.78 3.55
CA LEU A 83 4.64 -7.01 3.29
C LEU A 83 4.56 -5.60 3.89
N TRP A 84 3.46 -4.89 3.67
CA TRP A 84 3.33 -3.52 4.16
C TRP A 84 3.42 -3.44 5.70
N PRO A 85 2.64 -4.23 6.48
CA PRO A 85 2.79 -4.31 7.93
C PRO A 85 4.17 -4.73 8.42
N ALA A 86 4.87 -5.58 7.67
CA ALA A 86 6.21 -6.02 8.03
C ALA A 86 7.27 -4.91 7.85
N LEU A 87 7.05 -3.95 6.95
CA LEU A 87 8.08 -2.99 6.54
C LEU A 87 7.99 -1.62 7.23
N PHE A 88 6.79 -1.09 7.52
CA PHE A 88 6.65 0.30 7.99
C PHE A 88 7.26 0.57 9.39
N GLY A 89 7.48 -0.46 10.22
CA GLY A 89 8.17 -0.38 11.51
C GLY A 89 7.34 0.08 12.72
N THR A 90 7.93 0.02 13.92
CA THR A 90 7.20 0.28 15.18
C THR A 90 6.79 1.73 15.36
N LYS A 91 7.64 2.70 14.96
CA LYS A 91 7.32 4.13 15.11
C LYS A 91 6.03 4.51 14.37
N PHE A 92 5.85 4.03 13.13
CA PHE A 92 4.61 4.27 12.39
C PHE A 92 3.41 3.54 12.99
N ARG A 93 3.61 2.33 13.54
CA ARG A 93 2.57 1.63 14.31
C ARG A 93 2.08 2.46 15.49
N ASP A 94 2.98 3.14 16.19
CA ASP A 94 2.63 3.97 17.33
C ASP A 94 1.80 5.18 16.86
N LEU A 95 2.16 5.81 15.73
CA LEU A 95 1.37 6.89 15.10
C LEU A 95 -0.03 6.43 14.69
N LEU A 96 -0.18 5.21 14.17
CA LEU A 96 -1.48 4.60 13.89
C LEU A 96 -2.30 4.37 15.17
N THR A 97 -1.64 3.93 16.24
CA THR A 97 -2.27 3.69 17.54
C THR A 97 -2.77 5.01 18.15
N GLU A 98 -1.99 6.08 18.00
CA GLU A 98 -2.35 7.46 18.34
C GLU A 98 -3.39 8.08 17.40
N ARG A 99 -3.76 7.38 16.32
CA ARG A 99 -4.71 7.85 15.29
C ARG A 99 -4.30 9.18 14.67
N ARG A 100 -2.99 9.37 14.47
CA ARG A 100 -2.47 10.53 13.75
C ARG A 100 -3.07 10.56 12.35
N GLN A 101 -3.54 11.74 11.93
CA GLN A 101 -4.33 11.86 10.72
C GLN A 101 -3.56 11.41 9.46
N ARG A 102 -2.29 11.81 9.35
CA ARG A 102 -1.37 11.33 8.31
C ARG A 102 -1.23 9.81 8.28
N ALA A 103 -1.13 9.17 9.45
CA ALA A 103 -1.01 7.72 9.55
C ALA A 103 -2.30 7.02 9.10
N LEU A 104 -3.46 7.56 9.49
CA LEU A 104 -4.76 7.08 9.04
C LEU A 104 -4.94 7.20 7.52
N VAL A 105 -4.41 8.25 6.89
CA VAL A 105 -4.43 8.37 5.43
C VAL A 105 -3.63 7.25 4.77
N VAL A 106 -2.39 6.98 5.21
CA VAL A 106 -1.62 5.86 4.64
C VAL A 106 -2.35 4.52 4.86
N LEU A 107 -2.95 4.31 6.03
CA LEU A 107 -3.77 3.12 6.31
C LEU A 107 -4.99 3.03 5.38
N TYR A 108 -5.66 4.14 5.09
CA TYR A 108 -6.78 4.20 4.15
C TYR A 108 -6.36 3.68 2.76
N TYR A 109 -5.19 4.08 2.26
CA TYR A 109 -4.70 3.61 0.95
C TYR A 109 -4.29 2.14 0.97
N TYR A 110 -3.67 1.67 2.07
CA TYR A 110 -3.42 0.24 2.25
C TYR A 110 -4.70 -0.59 2.24
N LEU A 111 -5.75 -0.13 2.94
CA LEU A 111 -7.06 -0.78 2.93
C LEU A 111 -7.74 -0.70 1.57
N GLY A 112 -7.55 0.38 0.82
CA GLY A 112 -8.00 0.48 -0.58
C GLY A 112 -7.33 -0.55 -1.50
N MET A 113 -6.01 -0.74 -1.33
CA MET A 113 -5.28 -1.81 -2.01
C MET A 113 -5.87 -3.18 -1.64
N LEU A 114 -6.10 -3.47 -0.34
CA LEU A 114 -6.71 -4.72 0.09
C LEU A 114 -8.17 -4.88 -0.37
N LYS A 115 -8.95 -3.81 -0.45
CA LYS A 115 -10.31 -3.83 -0.97
C LYS A 115 -10.36 -4.33 -2.41
N SER A 116 -9.44 -3.85 -3.26
CA SER A 116 -9.31 -4.32 -4.65
C SER A 116 -8.93 -5.81 -4.78
N ILE A 117 -8.34 -6.37 -3.72
CA ILE A 117 -8.08 -7.81 -3.59
C ILE A 117 -9.33 -8.54 -3.11
N GLY A 118 -10.04 -7.96 -2.13
CA GLY A 118 -11.28 -8.48 -1.56
C GLY A 118 -12.39 -8.72 -2.59
N GLU A 119 -12.39 -7.93 -3.67
CA GLU A 119 -13.28 -8.12 -4.83
C GLU A 119 -13.02 -9.44 -5.57
N ARG A 120 -11.80 -9.99 -5.46
CA ARG A 120 -11.36 -11.24 -6.12
C ARG A 120 -11.18 -12.40 -5.13
N ILE A 121 -10.85 -12.12 -3.87
CA ILE A 121 -10.45 -13.12 -2.87
C ILE A 121 -11.17 -12.87 -1.53
N TRP A 122 -11.84 -13.90 -1.02
CA TRP A 122 -12.73 -13.82 0.14
C TRP A 122 -12.09 -13.31 1.45
N TRP A 123 -10.81 -13.62 1.70
CA TRP A 123 -10.16 -13.31 2.98
C TRP A 123 -9.96 -11.80 3.19
N ALA A 124 -9.96 -11.01 2.11
CA ALA A 124 -9.82 -9.56 2.13
C ALA A 124 -11.17 -8.82 1.98
N SER A 125 -12.30 -9.52 2.03
CA SER A 125 -13.64 -8.95 1.76
C SER A 125 -14.03 -7.79 2.69
N GLU A 126 -13.62 -7.84 3.97
CA GLU A 126 -13.91 -6.77 4.94
C GLU A 126 -13.03 -5.52 4.78
N ALA A 127 -12.00 -5.56 3.92
CA ALA A 127 -11.07 -4.43 3.77
C ALA A 127 -11.79 -3.14 3.36
N GLY A 128 -12.85 -3.23 2.53
CA GLY A 128 -13.65 -2.07 2.16
C GLY A 128 -14.40 -1.45 3.35
N ARG A 129 -14.96 -2.27 4.23
CA ARG A 129 -15.64 -1.80 5.43
C ARG A 129 -14.66 -1.16 6.43
N CYS A 130 -13.48 -1.75 6.58
CA CYS A 130 -12.39 -1.16 7.36
C CYS A 130 -11.94 0.18 6.77
N GLN A 131 -11.85 0.28 5.44
CA GLN A 131 -11.50 1.52 4.74
C GLN A 131 -12.51 2.62 5.05
N ASP A 132 -13.81 2.32 4.96
CA ASP A 132 -14.89 3.27 5.28
C ASP A 132 -14.84 3.72 6.75
N TYR A 133 -14.53 2.81 7.67
CA TYR A 133 -14.33 3.14 9.08
C TYR A 133 -13.15 4.10 9.28
N VAL A 134 -11.99 3.82 8.67
CA VAL A 134 -10.80 4.69 8.74
C VAL A 134 -11.10 6.05 8.12
N TYR A 135 -11.80 6.09 6.98
CA TYR A 135 -12.26 7.34 6.38
C TYR A 135 -13.13 8.14 7.35
N GLY A 136 -14.02 7.47 8.10
CA GLY A 136 -14.84 8.10 9.14
C GLY A 136 -14.03 8.84 10.22
N LEU A 137 -12.84 8.34 10.56
CA LEU A 137 -11.94 8.90 11.57
C LEU A 137 -11.12 10.12 11.09
N LEU A 138 -11.06 10.35 9.78
CA LEU A 138 -10.34 11.49 9.22
C LEU A 138 -11.07 12.82 9.52
N ASP A 139 -10.31 13.87 9.77
CA ASP A 139 -10.87 15.23 9.84
C ASP A 139 -11.27 15.76 8.46
N ALA A 140 -11.95 16.90 8.42
CA ALA A 140 -12.48 17.47 7.19
C ALA A 140 -11.37 17.81 6.16
N GLY A 141 -10.19 18.24 6.63
CA GLY A 141 -9.07 18.59 5.76
C GLY A 141 -8.52 17.34 5.06
N TRP A 142 -8.26 16.29 5.81
CA TRP A 142 -7.77 15.02 5.26
C TRP A 142 -8.81 14.27 4.43
N LYS A 143 -10.10 14.34 4.80
CA LYS A 143 -11.19 13.82 3.95
C LYS A 143 -11.22 14.51 2.59
N GLY A 144 -11.12 15.85 2.58
CA GLY A 144 -11.04 16.64 1.35
C GLY A 144 -9.83 16.27 0.50
N TRP A 145 -8.67 16.12 1.15
CA TRP A 145 -7.42 15.72 0.49
C TRP A 145 -7.54 14.33 -0.17
N VAL A 146 -8.06 13.32 0.56
CA VAL A 146 -8.27 11.97 -0.01
C VAL A 146 -9.21 12.00 -1.21
N LEU A 147 -10.33 12.74 -1.12
CA LEU A 147 -11.31 12.84 -2.22
C LEU A 147 -10.73 13.50 -3.48
N GLN A 148 -9.84 14.49 -3.31
CA GLN A 148 -9.16 15.14 -4.44
C GLN A 148 -8.41 14.13 -5.30
N TYR A 149 -7.76 13.14 -4.68
CA TYR A 149 -6.95 12.15 -5.39
C TYR A 149 -7.73 10.87 -5.77
N ASP A 150 -8.70 10.44 -4.95
CA ASP A 150 -9.59 9.30 -5.28
C ASP A 150 -10.55 9.60 -6.45
N GLY A 151 -10.91 10.87 -6.68
CA GLY A 151 -11.68 11.29 -7.85
C GLY A 151 -10.88 11.22 -9.15
N VAL A 152 -9.58 11.49 -9.08
CA VAL A 152 -8.66 11.47 -10.24
C VAL A 152 -8.37 10.05 -10.70
N THR A 153 -8.16 9.10 -9.76
CA THR A 153 -7.93 7.68 -10.09
C THR A 153 -9.13 7.04 -10.79
N LYS A 154 -10.37 7.37 -10.40
CA LYS A 154 -11.59 6.90 -11.11
C LYS A 154 -11.66 7.41 -12.56
N SER A 155 -11.27 8.66 -12.82
CA SER A 155 -11.29 9.23 -14.18
C SER A 155 -10.25 8.59 -15.11
N SER A 156 -9.07 8.22 -14.57
CA SER A 156 -8.00 7.58 -15.35
C SER A 156 -8.35 6.13 -15.71
N VAL A 157 -8.93 5.37 -14.77
CA VAL A 157 -9.42 4.01 -15.02
C VAL A 157 -10.54 4.01 -16.07
N THR A 158 -11.44 5.01 -16.03
CA THR A 158 -12.54 5.12 -17.00
C THR A 158 -12.05 5.46 -18.41
N ASN A 159 -10.98 6.25 -18.54
CA ASN A 159 -10.38 6.58 -19.84
C ASN A 159 -9.56 5.42 -20.42
N SER A 160 -8.91 4.61 -19.57
CA SER A 160 -8.19 3.41 -20.01
C SER A 160 -9.14 2.33 -20.56
N MET A 161 -10.32 2.14 -19.94
CA MET A 161 -11.34 1.22 -20.46
C MET A 161 -11.98 1.67 -21.79
N ARG A 162 -11.92 2.96 -22.15
CA ARG A 162 -12.48 3.48 -23.41
C ARG A 162 -11.54 3.30 -24.61
N LEU A 163 -10.27 2.97 -24.39
CA LEU A 163 -9.29 2.74 -25.46
C LEU A 163 -9.17 1.28 -25.91
N ILE A 164 -10.02 0.38 -25.37
CA ILE A 164 -10.01 -1.05 -25.69
C ILE A 164 -11.25 -1.47 -26.53
N TYR A 165 -12.00 -0.52 -27.09
CA TYR A 165 -13.09 -0.80 -28.03
C TYR A 165 -12.90 -0.09 -29.37
#